data_AF-A0A349HG42-F1
#
_entry.id   AF-A0A349HG42-F1
#
_cell.length_a   1.000
_cell.length_b   1.000
_cell.length_c   1.000
_cell.angle_alpha   90.00
_cell.angle_beta   90.00
_cell.angle_gamma   90.00
#
_symmetry.space_group_name_H-M   'P 1'
#
loop_
_entity.id
_entity.type
_entity.pdbx_description
1 polymer ?
#
loop_
_entity_poly.entity_id
_entity_poly.type
_entity_poly.pdbx_seq_one_letter_code
_entity_poly.pdbx_strand_id
1 'polypeptide(L)'
;MDRSRIVKQIKSMQFRAKARDVEKIVLAVCDIIEGEGENPEMDGFTPISAPKLKKDYADNWIMLKASVGTIKSGAVCKLLRRLPAKEASTSVRLPGEPNGRWLNIMHQCHECGLKNREYIPESWIEDGKIQFVEKIN
;
A
#
# COMPACT_ATOMS: atom_id res chain seq x y z
N MET A 1 17.86 -2.40 -14.28
CA MET A 1 17.62 -3.63 -15.06
C MET A 1 17.39 -3.21 -16.51
N ASP A 2 18.08 -3.76 -17.51
CA ASP A 2 17.99 -3.27 -18.90
C ASP A 2 16.74 -3.81 -19.62
N ARG A 3 15.77 -2.92 -19.89
CA ARG A 3 14.49 -3.22 -20.54
C ARG A 3 14.65 -3.94 -21.88
N SER A 4 15.70 -3.61 -22.64
CA SER A 4 15.98 -4.22 -23.94
C SER A 4 16.31 -5.72 -23.83
N ARG A 5 16.95 -6.11 -22.72
CA ARG A 5 17.36 -7.50 -22.46
C ARG A 5 16.16 -8.37 -22.08
N ILE A 6 15.21 -7.85 -21.31
CA ILE A 6 13.98 -8.55 -20.90
C ILE A 6 13.08 -8.82 -22.11
N VAL A 7 12.85 -7.80 -22.96
CA VAL A 7 12.06 -7.95 -24.20
C VAL A 7 12.66 -9.01 -25.12
N LYS A 8 13.99 -9.01 -25.30
CA LYS A 8 14.68 -10.03 -26.11
C LYS A 8 14.50 -11.43 -25.54
N GLN A 9 14.59 -11.59 -24.23
CA GLN A 9 14.45 -12.87 -23.55
C GLN A 9 13.01 -13.40 -23.67
N ILE A 10 11.99 -12.56 -23.47
CA ILE A 10 10.59 -12.96 -23.60
C ILE A 10 10.21 -13.25 -25.05
N LYS A 11 10.73 -12.50 -26.03
CA LYS A 11 10.54 -12.81 -27.47
C LYS A 11 11.15 -14.17 -27.86
N SER A 12 12.21 -14.60 -27.17
CA SER A 12 12.84 -15.91 -27.41
C SER A 12 12.09 -17.08 -26.77
N MET A 13 11.27 -16.81 -25.75
CA MET A 13 10.31 -17.76 -25.20
C MET A 13 9.10 -17.77 -26.13
N GLN A 14 8.75 -18.91 -26.73
CA GLN A 14 7.69 -19.01 -27.74
C GLN A 14 6.29 -18.70 -27.18
N PHE A 15 6.01 -17.44 -26.88
CA PHE A 15 4.70 -16.94 -26.52
C PHE A 15 3.81 -16.94 -27.77
N ARG A 16 2.58 -17.47 -27.65
CA ARG A 16 1.57 -17.44 -28.71
C ARG A 16 1.01 -16.04 -29.02
N ALA A 17 1.55 -14.99 -28.39
CA ALA A 17 1.13 -13.61 -28.58
C ALA A 17 1.92 -12.94 -29.71
N LYS A 18 1.30 -11.99 -30.41
CA LYS A 18 2.01 -11.23 -31.46
C LYS A 18 3.11 -10.39 -30.81
N ALA A 19 4.23 -10.19 -31.51
CA ALA A 19 5.40 -9.47 -30.96
C ALA A 19 5.08 -8.07 -30.38
N ARG A 20 4.09 -7.37 -30.96
CA ARG A 20 3.60 -6.07 -30.47
C ARG A 20 2.88 -6.18 -29.12
N ASP A 21 2.16 -7.28 -28.89
CA ASP A 21 1.44 -7.52 -27.64
C ASP A 21 2.43 -7.87 -26.52
N VAL A 22 3.49 -8.62 -26.86
CA VAL A 22 4.60 -8.89 -25.93
C VAL A 22 5.29 -7.60 -25.50
N GLU A 23 5.57 -6.68 -26.43
CA GLU A 23 6.13 -5.38 -26.08
C GLU A 23 5.22 -4.57 -25.15
N LYS A 24 3.91 -4.54 -25.41
CA LYS A 24 2.94 -3.88 -24.53
C LYS A 24 2.88 -4.50 -23.13
N ILE A 25 2.93 -5.82 -23.04
CA ILE A 25 2.93 -6.53 -21.75
C ILE A 25 4.22 -6.23 -20.99
N VAL A 26 5.37 -6.26 -21.67
CA VAL A 26 6.64 -5.95 -21.01
C VAL A 26 6.70 -4.49 -20.58
N LEU A 27 6.20 -3.55 -21.39
CA LEU A 27 6.09 -2.15 -20.99
C LEU A 27 5.16 -1.99 -19.78
N ALA A 28 3.97 -2.59 -19.80
CA ALA A 28 3.06 -2.54 -18.66
C ALA A 28 3.68 -3.17 -17.40
N VAL A 29 4.42 -4.27 -17.52
CA VAL A 29 5.12 -4.90 -16.40
C VAL A 29 6.30 -4.05 -15.93
N CYS A 30 7.04 -3.43 -16.84
CA CYS A 30 8.08 -2.47 -16.51
C CYS A 30 7.49 -1.24 -15.82
N ASP A 31 6.37 -0.69 -16.28
CA ASP A 31 5.68 0.43 -15.61
C ASP A 31 5.14 0.03 -14.23
N ILE A 32 4.70 -1.23 -14.05
CA ILE A 32 4.33 -1.77 -12.73
C ILE A 32 5.55 -1.91 -11.81
N ILE A 33 6.72 -2.26 -12.35
CA ILE A 33 7.98 -2.44 -11.60
C ILE A 33 8.71 -1.10 -11.35
N GLU A 34 8.62 -0.17 -12.30
CA GLU A 34 9.26 1.15 -12.31
C GLU A 34 8.32 2.27 -11.85
N GLY A 35 7.07 1.96 -11.54
CA GLY A 35 6.12 2.80 -10.81
C GLY A 35 6.52 3.05 -9.35
N GLU A 36 7.83 3.21 -9.09
CA GLU A 36 8.42 3.91 -7.94
C GLU A 36 8.59 5.42 -8.22
N GLY A 37 8.15 5.93 -9.37
CA GLY A 37 8.16 7.35 -9.70
C GLY A 37 6.76 7.95 -9.64
N GLU A 38 6.54 8.85 -8.67
CA GLU A 38 5.33 9.65 -8.45
C GLU A 38 4.10 8.85 -7.99
N ASN A 39 3.95 8.76 -6.66
CA ASN A 39 2.66 8.49 -6.03
C ASN A 39 1.87 9.81 -6.03
N PRO A 40 0.84 10.00 -6.87
CA PRO A 40 -0.04 11.18 -6.80
C PRO A 40 -0.86 11.23 -5.50
N GLU A 41 -0.78 10.20 -4.64
CA GLU A 41 -1.59 10.13 -3.42
C GLU A 41 -1.19 11.13 -2.32
N MET A 42 -0.11 11.91 -2.48
CA MET A 42 0.21 13.05 -1.60
C MET A 42 -0.46 14.36 -2.03
N ASP A 43 -1.03 14.45 -3.23
CA ASP A 43 -1.71 15.66 -3.66
C ASP A 43 -2.91 15.93 -2.75
N GLY A 44 -2.83 17.02 -1.98
CA GLY A 44 -3.82 17.38 -0.98
C GLY A 44 -3.61 16.76 0.40
N PHE A 45 -2.41 16.26 0.73
CA PHE A 45 -2.07 15.83 2.10
C PHE A 45 -0.74 16.39 2.59
N THR A 46 -0.67 16.79 3.86
CA THR A 46 0.57 17.22 4.52
C THR A 46 0.94 16.30 5.70
N PRO A 47 2.23 15.96 5.90
CA PRO A 47 2.66 15.16 7.05
C PRO A 47 2.41 15.86 8.38
N ILE A 48 1.89 15.11 9.35
CA ILE A 48 1.72 15.55 10.74
C ILE A 48 2.36 14.56 11.71
N SER A 49 2.64 15.01 12.93
CA SER A 49 3.05 14.12 14.01
C SER A 49 1.93 13.15 14.37
N ALA A 50 2.30 11.94 14.77
CA ALA A 50 1.34 10.99 15.34
C ALA A 50 0.62 11.61 16.57
N PRO A 51 -0.70 11.40 16.73
CA PRO A 51 -1.41 11.85 17.91
C PRO A 51 -0.74 11.33 19.19
N LYS A 52 -0.62 12.18 20.21
CA LYS A 52 0.02 11.79 21.48
C LYS A 52 -0.77 10.71 22.21
N LEU A 53 -2.10 10.74 22.11
CA LEU A 53 -2.96 9.77 22.77
C LEU A 53 -3.44 8.74 21.76
N LYS A 54 -3.18 7.45 22.06
CA LYS A 54 -3.55 6.32 21.18
C LYS A 54 -5.07 6.20 20.94
N LYS A 55 -5.91 6.77 21.82
CA LYS A 55 -7.36 6.84 21.64
C LYS A 55 -7.77 7.78 20.50
N ASP A 56 -6.92 8.75 20.17
CA ASP A 56 -7.16 9.76 19.15
C ASP A 56 -6.63 9.32 17.78
N TYR A 57 -6.22 8.06 17.63
CA TYR A 57 -5.76 7.52 16.35
C TYR A 57 -6.90 7.38 15.33
N ALA A 58 -8.10 6.99 15.79
CA ALA A 58 -9.25 6.80 14.91
C ALA A 58 -9.55 8.05 14.09
N ASP A 59 -10.07 7.85 12.88
CA ASP A 59 -10.43 8.89 11.91
C ASP A 59 -9.30 9.72 11.30
N ASN A 60 -8.05 9.52 11.72
CA ASN A 60 -6.90 10.15 11.06
C ASN A 60 -6.59 9.52 9.71
N TRP A 61 -5.89 10.28 8.88
CA TRP A 61 -5.29 9.78 7.65
C TRP A 61 -3.85 9.39 7.91
N ILE A 62 -3.42 8.30 7.27
CA ILE A 62 -2.04 7.83 7.29
C ILE A 62 -1.58 7.56 5.88
N MET A 63 -0.31 7.84 5.60
CA MET A 63 0.38 7.34 4.43
C MET A 63 1.18 6.11 4.81
N LEU A 64 1.03 5.03 4.04
CA LEU A 64 1.84 3.84 4.19
C LEU A 64 3.21 4.07 3.57
N LYS A 65 4.28 3.70 4.27
CA LYS A 65 5.66 3.64 3.73
C LYS A 65 6.10 2.21 3.44
N ALA A 66 5.22 1.23 3.67
CA ALA A 66 5.39 -0.17 3.35
C ALA A 66 4.08 -0.75 2.79
N SER A 67 4.19 -1.68 1.84
CA SER A 67 3.02 -2.35 1.25
C SER A 67 2.39 -3.35 2.24
N VAL A 68 1.06 -3.49 2.20
CA VAL A 68 0.30 -4.48 2.98
C VAL A 68 -0.84 -5.05 2.13
N GLY A 69 -0.91 -6.37 2.04
CA GLY A 69 -1.92 -7.05 1.23
C GLY A 69 -1.87 -6.56 -0.23
N THR A 70 -2.95 -5.90 -0.67
CA THR A 70 -3.05 -5.29 -2.01
C THR A 70 -2.73 -3.80 -2.05
N ILE A 71 -2.53 -3.17 -0.89
CA ILE A 71 -2.26 -1.73 -0.76
C ILE A 71 -0.75 -1.50 -0.88
N LYS A 72 -0.35 -0.66 -1.84
CA LYS A 72 1.05 -0.33 -2.12
C LYS A 72 1.59 0.72 -1.15
N SER A 73 2.92 0.78 -1.04
CA SER A 73 3.61 1.90 -0.38
C SER A 73 3.25 3.24 -1.04
N GLY A 74 3.25 4.29 -0.24
CA GLY A 74 2.82 5.66 -0.54
C GLY A 74 1.31 5.86 -0.56
N ALA A 75 0.53 4.79 -0.36
CA ALA A 75 -0.92 4.91 -0.36
C ALA A 75 -1.46 5.64 0.88
N VAL A 76 -2.44 6.53 0.69
CA VAL A 76 -3.13 7.22 1.78
C VAL A 76 -4.37 6.44 2.19
N CYS A 77 -4.38 6.05 3.46
CA CYS A 77 -5.42 5.25 4.07
C CYS A 77 -6.10 6.03 5.19
N LYS A 78 -7.40 5.80 5.37
CA LYS A 78 -8.10 6.26 6.57
C LYS A 78 -7.94 5.23 7.67
N LEU A 79 -7.51 5.67 8.86
CA LEU A 79 -7.45 4.83 10.04
C LEU A 79 -8.85 4.72 10.66
N LEU A 80 -9.42 3.52 10.64
CA LEU A 80 -10.79 3.30 11.12
C LEU A 80 -10.84 3.12 12.63
N ARG A 81 -9.98 2.24 13.17
CA ARG A 81 -9.95 1.95 14.60
C ARG A 81 -8.66 1.25 15.01
N ARG A 82 -8.36 1.35 16.31
CA ARG A 82 -7.33 0.59 17.01
C ARG A 82 -7.98 -0.57 17.76
N LEU A 83 -7.45 -1.78 17.61
CA LEU A 83 -8.03 -2.98 18.21
C LEU A 83 -6.96 -3.99 18.69
N PRO A 84 -7.25 -4.86 19.68
CA PRO A 84 -6.34 -5.94 20.05
C PRO A 84 -6.30 -7.03 18.97
N ALA A 85 -5.17 -7.74 18.87
CA ALA A 85 -4.94 -8.78 17.85
C ALA A 85 -6.05 -9.83 17.78
N LYS A 86 -6.57 -10.26 18.94
CA LYS A 86 -7.70 -11.21 19.03
C LYS A 86 -8.98 -10.76 18.30
N GLU A 87 -9.23 -9.45 18.20
CA GLU A 87 -10.37 -8.90 17.47
C GLU A 87 -10.07 -8.71 15.98
N ALA A 88 -8.79 -8.60 15.61
CA ALA A 88 -8.32 -8.45 14.23
C ALA A 88 -8.20 -9.82 13.52
N SER A 89 -8.01 -10.88 14.31
CA SER A 89 -7.78 -12.27 13.86
C SER A 89 -9.01 -12.98 13.26
N THR A 90 -10.15 -12.31 13.10
CA THR A 90 -11.38 -12.95 12.58
C THR A 90 -11.37 -13.13 11.06
N SER A 91 -10.37 -12.58 10.34
CA SER A 91 -10.32 -12.70 8.86
C SER A 91 -8.91 -12.78 8.24
N VAL A 92 -7.84 -12.48 8.98
CA VAL A 92 -6.46 -12.49 8.46
C VAL A 92 -5.54 -13.13 9.50
N ARG A 93 -4.62 -14.01 9.06
CA ARG A 93 -3.52 -14.49 9.93
C ARG A 93 -2.53 -13.35 10.09
N LEU A 94 -2.54 -12.74 11.26
CA LEU A 94 -1.70 -11.61 11.60
C LEU A 94 -0.30 -12.11 12.04
N PRO A 95 0.80 -11.72 11.36
CA PRO A 95 2.14 -12.04 11.82
C PRO A 95 2.48 -11.14 13.01
N GLY A 96 2.50 -11.69 14.22
CA GLY A 96 2.86 -10.95 15.44
C GLY A 96 2.00 -11.30 16.64
N GLU A 97 2.50 -10.93 17.83
CA GLU A 97 2.06 -11.43 19.13
C GLU A 97 0.52 -11.42 19.32
N PRO A 98 -0.08 -12.50 19.86
CA PRO A 98 -1.51 -12.57 20.16
C PRO A 98 -2.01 -11.47 21.13
N ASN A 99 -1.09 -10.74 21.78
CA ASN A 99 -1.37 -9.64 22.69
C ASN A 99 -1.14 -8.24 22.08
N GLY A 100 -0.66 -8.18 20.83
CA GLY A 100 -0.36 -6.93 20.12
C GLY A 100 -1.59 -6.09 19.80
N ARG A 101 -1.35 -4.82 19.47
CA ARG A 101 -2.38 -3.87 19.02
C ARG A 101 -2.25 -3.65 17.53
N TRP A 102 -3.38 -3.59 16.86
CA TRP A 102 -3.50 -3.52 15.41
C TRP A 102 -4.35 -2.32 15.02
N LEU A 103 -4.07 -1.82 13.84
CA LEU A 103 -4.74 -0.69 13.23
C LEU A 103 -5.55 -1.22 12.04
N ASN A 104 -6.85 -0.97 12.05
CA ASN A 104 -7.72 -1.23 10.91
C ASN A 104 -7.68 -0.01 9.99
N ILE A 105 -7.24 -0.22 8.76
CA ILE A 105 -7.09 0.83 7.76
C ILE A 105 -8.02 0.58 6.58
N MET A 106 -8.42 1.65 5.92
CA MET A 106 -9.20 1.60 4.69
C MET A 106 -8.52 2.43 3.62
N HIS A 107 -8.19 1.79 2.51
CA HIS A 107 -7.78 2.45 1.28
C HIS A 107 -8.95 2.46 0.31
N GLN A 108 -9.12 3.57 -0.41
CA GLN A 108 -10.08 3.65 -1.50
C GLN A 108 -9.28 3.91 -2.77
N CYS A 109 -9.31 2.94 -3.70
CA CYS A 109 -8.65 3.10 -4.98
C CYS A 109 -9.31 4.24 -5.77
N HIS A 110 -8.51 5.18 -6.24
CA HIS A 110 -9.00 6.33 -7.00
C HIS A 110 -9.54 5.91 -8.38
N GLU A 111 -8.90 4.94 -9.03
CA GLU A 111 -9.23 4.54 -10.41
C GLU A 111 -10.56 3.77 -10.50
N CYS A 112 -10.82 2.85 -9.56
CA CYS A 112 -11.98 1.95 -9.63
C CYS A 112 -12.97 2.13 -8.48
N GLY A 113 -12.68 2.99 -7.50
CA GLY A 113 -13.53 3.24 -6.34
C GLY A 113 -13.61 2.09 -5.33
N LEU A 114 -12.89 0.98 -5.56
CA LEU A 114 -12.86 -0.17 -4.67
C LEU A 114 -12.32 0.23 -3.30
N LYS A 115 -12.99 -0.22 -2.23
CA LYS A 115 -12.58 0.00 -0.85
C LYS A 115 -11.93 -1.26 -0.29
N ASN A 116 -10.63 -1.19 -0.05
CA ASN A 116 -9.85 -2.25 0.58
C ASN A 116 -9.69 -1.97 2.07
N ARG A 117 -9.88 -3.00 2.90
CA ARG A 117 -9.64 -2.92 4.35
C ARG A 117 -8.52 -3.87 4.70
N GLU A 118 -7.56 -3.38 5.47
CA GLU A 118 -6.41 -4.16 5.90
C GLU A 118 -6.11 -3.91 7.37
N TYR A 119 -5.30 -4.81 7.95
CA TYR A 119 -4.83 -4.70 9.32
C TYR A 119 -3.31 -4.59 9.34
N ILE A 120 -2.78 -3.56 9.99
CA ILE A 120 -1.34 -3.39 10.20
C ILE A 120 -0.99 -3.36 11.69
N PRO A 121 0.21 -3.82 12.09
CA PRO A 121 0.68 -3.71 13.46
C PRO A 121 0.77 -2.25 13.91
N GLU A 122 0.41 -1.96 15.17
CA GLU A 122 0.66 -0.63 15.76
C GLU A 122 2.16 -0.28 15.78
N SER A 123 3.04 -1.28 15.89
CA SER A 123 4.50 -1.08 15.87
C SER A 123 5.00 -0.44 14.57
N TRP A 124 4.22 -0.46 13.48
CA TRP A 124 4.58 0.23 12.25
C TRP A 124 4.73 1.75 12.40
N ILE A 125 4.13 2.33 13.45
CA ILE A 125 4.34 3.73 13.82
C ILE A 125 5.80 3.95 14.25
N GLU A 126 6.28 3.12 15.17
CA GLU A 126 7.63 3.21 15.74
C GLU A 126 8.70 2.77 14.71
N ASP A 127 8.38 1.80 13.86
CA ASP A 127 9.23 1.37 12.75
C ASP A 127 9.33 2.42 11.62
N GLY A 128 8.56 3.50 11.68
CA GLY A 128 8.50 4.52 10.63
C GLY A 128 7.88 4.02 9.31
N LYS A 129 7.11 2.92 9.37
CA LYS A 129 6.41 2.31 8.22
C LYS A 129 5.08 2.97 7.91
N ILE A 130 4.59 3.85 8.78
CA ILE A 130 3.45 4.73 8.50
C ILE A 130 3.77 6.17 8.89
N GLN A 131 3.11 7.12 8.25
CA GLN A 131 3.19 8.56 8.51
C GLN A 131 1.78 9.10 8.69
N PHE A 132 1.49 9.81 9.78
CA PHE A 132 0.22 10.52 9.89
C PHE A 132 0.21 11.71 8.93
N VAL A 133 -0.93 11.95 8.30
CA VAL A 133 -1.14 13.04 7.35
C VAL A 133 -2.49 13.70 7.59
N GLU A 134 -2.64 14.95 7.17
CA GLU A 134 -3.93 15.66 7.15
C GLU A 134 -4.23 16.18 5.75
N LYS A 135 -5.51 16.37 5.42
CA LYS A 135 -5.91 16.93 4.12
C LYS A 135 -5.59 18.42 4.08
N ILE A 136 -4.96 18.85 3.00
CA ILE A 136 -4.80 20.26 2.63
C ILE A 136 -6.16 20.70 2.07
N ASN A 137 -6.85 21.58 2.78
CA ASN A 137 -8.12 22.18 2.32
C ASN A 137 -7.89 23.28 1.29
#